data_AF-A0A076H0I4-F1
#
_entry.id   AF-A0A076H0I4-F1
#
_cell.length_a   1.000
_cell.length_b   1.000
_cell.length_c   1.000
_cell.angle_alpha   90.00
_cell.angle_beta   90.00
_cell.angle_gamma   90.00
#
_symmetry.space_group_name_H-M   'P 1'
#
loop_
_entity.id
_entity.type
_entity.pdbx_description
1 polymer ?
#
loop_
_entity_poly.entity_id
_entity_poly.type
_entity_poly.pdbx_seq_one_letter_code
_entity_poly.pdbx_strand_id
1 'polypeptide(L)'
;MRYANLSWQAEKARLASAAGDLRSMTEAANKMERCGYYKEAWKTFHSIAALQGPTGRRPWRGPRDHVKFLVLEGRRRDLGDELRLVHLVARAAEDVGQLIVQTEARLVPLFQRSYPAVHFISTADVVPQGNESAWTTYEQLAFFYARHEEMISSGFLPLKAPPPSDKPRGGLGISWYSKAMYKCLPSLEDWAGLLRGVQGRVQSLQYQEGRAGLAELVKASGRPVKAARRVDQFKDLDGFAGQVFSVRRVLTISNTTAHMAGALGIPCVVVLDKESVTTWPDHGDRSPFYPNTRLIRRCSDGWAPTLEKALELLLQIRADQAQVPASTAMR
;
A
#
# COMPACT_ATOMS: atom_id res chain seq x y z
N MET A 1 -11.87 1.39 19.89
CA MET A 1 -11.79 2.87 19.94
C MET A 1 -13.19 3.43 20.18
N ARG A 2 -13.37 4.44 21.02
CA ARG A 2 -14.72 4.97 21.30
C ARG A 2 -15.26 5.73 20.08
N TYR A 3 -16.44 5.37 19.62
CA TYR A 3 -17.15 5.98 18.48
C TYR A 3 -17.18 7.52 18.54
N ALA A 4 -17.26 8.09 19.75
CA ALA A 4 -17.21 9.52 20.00
C ALA A 4 -15.93 10.23 19.50
N ASN A 5 -14.79 9.55 19.45
CA ASN A 5 -13.55 10.13 18.92
C ASN A 5 -13.58 10.25 17.39
N LEU A 6 -14.37 9.41 16.70
CA LEU A 6 -14.45 9.39 15.24
C LEU A 6 -15.44 10.42 14.72
N SER A 7 -16.58 10.60 15.41
CA SER A 7 -17.51 11.70 15.10
C SER A 7 -16.86 13.06 15.30
N TRP A 8 -16.01 13.22 16.31
CA TRP A 8 -15.23 14.45 16.51
C TRP A 8 -14.28 14.75 15.35
N GLN A 9 -13.60 13.73 14.80
CA GLN A 9 -12.73 13.92 13.63
C GLN A 9 -13.52 14.31 12.38
N ALA A 10 -14.71 13.73 12.18
CA ALA A 10 -15.59 14.11 11.08
C ALA A 10 -16.06 15.58 11.21
N GLU A 11 -16.40 16.03 12.41
CA GLU A 11 -16.76 17.44 12.63
C GLU A 11 -15.56 18.37 12.47
N LYS A 12 -14.38 17.99 12.98
CA LYS A 12 -13.12 18.73 12.74
C LYS A 12 -12.86 18.90 11.24
N ALA A 13 -13.01 17.84 10.45
CA ALA A 13 -12.87 17.89 9.00
C ALA A 13 -13.89 18.85 8.35
N ARG A 14 -15.14 18.85 8.83
CA ARG A 14 -16.20 19.72 8.32
C ARG A 14 -15.94 21.21 8.62
N LEU A 15 -15.51 21.52 9.85
CA LEU A 15 -15.13 22.88 10.25
C LEU A 15 -13.90 23.37 9.46
N ALA A 16 -12.88 22.51 9.31
CA ALA A 16 -11.70 22.82 8.51
C ALA A 16 -12.07 23.07 7.04
N SER A 17 -12.99 22.29 6.47
CA SER A 17 -13.49 22.50 5.12
C SER A 17 -14.18 23.86 4.95
N ALA A 18 -15.00 24.27 5.93
CA ALA A 18 -15.65 25.59 5.90
C ALA A 18 -14.64 26.74 6.00
N ALA A 19 -13.52 26.52 6.68
CA ALA A 19 -12.42 27.47 6.80
C ALA A 19 -11.40 27.42 5.64
N GLY A 20 -11.53 26.49 4.69
CA GLY A 20 -10.55 26.26 3.63
C GLY A 20 -9.20 25.68 4.12
N ASP A 21 -9.15 25.13 5.34
CA ASP A 21 -7.93 24.55 5.93
C ASP A 21 -7.72 23.10 5.46
N LEU A 22 -7.11 22.97 4.29
CA LEU A 22 -6.81 21.67 3.67
C LEU A 22 -5.89 20.79 4.54
N ARG A 23 -5.03 21.38 5.37
CA ARG A 23 -4.12 20.63 6.23
C ARG A 23 -4.91 19.95 7.34
N SER A 24 -5.76 20.67 8.06
CA SER A 24 -6.60 20.09 9.10
C SER A 24 -7.59 19.07 8.54
N MET A 25 -8.13 19.29 7.33
CA MET A 25 -8.93 18.28 6.63
C MET A 25 -8.13 17.00 6.39
N THR A 26 -6.90 17.11 5.89
CA THR A 26 -6.02 15.97 5.60
C THR A 26 -5.65 15.20 6.87
N GLU A 27 -5.32 15.91 7.95
CA GLU A 27 -5.00 15.29 9.25
C GLU A 27 -6.20 14.53 9.82
N ALA A 28 -7.40 15.11 9.76
CA ALA A 28 -8.63 14.47 10.21
C ALA A 28 -8.99 13.25 9.35
N ALA A 29 -8.88 13.36 8.01
CA ALA A 29 -9.16 12.27 7.08
C ALA A 29 -8.22 11.08 7.29
N ASN A 30 -6.91 11.33 7.40
CA ASN A 30 -5.93 10.30 7.74
C ASN A 30 -6.25 9.63 9.08
N LYS A 31 -6.63 10.39 10.11
CA LYS A 31 -7.01 9.82 11.40
C LYS A 31 -8.25 8.94 11.31
N MET A 32 -9.29 9.38 10.59
CA MET A 32 -10.50 8.59 10.35
C MET A 32 -10.19 7.29 9.62
N GLU A 33 -9.37 7.34 8.57
CA GLU A 33 -8.94 6.17 7.78
C GLU A 33 -8.24 5.14 8.66
N ARG A 34 -7.24 5.57 9.47
CA ARG A 34 -6.50 4.66 10.37
C ARG A 34 -7.38 4.01 11.43
N CYS A 35 -8.50 4.62 11.76
CA CYS A 35 -9.41 4.11 12.76
C CYS A 35 -10.56 3.28 12.16
N GLY A 36 -10.53 3.01 10.86
CA GLY A 36 -11.55 2.23 10.16
C GLY A 36 -12.79 3.02 9.73
N TYR A 37 -12.79 4.35 9.88
CA TYR A 37 -13.91 5.21 9.49
C TYR A 37 -13.79 5.66 8.02
N TYR A 38 -13.71 4.66 7.14
CA TYR A 38 -13.30 4.80 5.75
C TYR A 38 -14.22 5.70 4.92
N LYS A 39 -15.53 5.52 5.01
CA LYS A 39 -16.49 6.31 4.22
C LYS A 39 -16.31 7.82 4.44
N GLU A 40 -16.19 8.25 5.69
CA GLU A 40 -16.05 9.66 6.09
C GLU A 40 -14.64 10.18 5.79
N ALA A 41 -13.61 9.33 5.93
CA ALA A 41 -12.26 9.63 5.46
C ALA A 41 -12.24 9.91 3.95
N TRP A 42 -12.79 8.99 3.13
CA TRP A 42 -12.84 9.14 1.67
C TRP A 42 -13.70 10.31 1.24
N LYS A 43 -14.81 10.58 1.92
CA LYS A 43 -15.61 11.79 1.67
C LYS A 43 -14.77 13.04 1.85
N THR A 44 -13.99 13.11 2.94
CA THR A 44 -13.14 14.27 3.24
C THR A 44 -12.03 14.41 2.21
N PHE A 45 -11.33 13.31 1.89
CA PHE A 45 -10.31 13.33 0.85
C PHE A 45 -10.86 13.70 -0.53
N HIS A 46 -12.06 13.21 -0.88
CA HIS A 46 -12.73 13.61 -2.11
C HIS A 46 -13.06 15.11 -2.13
N SER A 47 -13.52 15.69 -1.02
CA SER A 47 -13.71 17.14 -0.90
C SER A 47 -12.41 17.92 -1.11
N ILE A 48 -11.31 17.48 -0.50
CA ILE A 48 -9.97 18.06 -0.73
C ILE A 48 -9.63 17.96 -2.22
N ALA A 49 -9.86 16.80 -2.83
CA ALA A 49 -9.55 16.57 -4.22
C ALA A 49 -10.31 17.51 -5.15
N ALA A 50 -11.60 17.72 -4.89
CA ALA A 50 -12.47 18.63 -5.64
C ALA A 50 -12.01 20.10 -5.52
N LEU A 51 -11.58 20.53 -4.33
CA LEU A 51 -11.05 21.89 -4.11
C LEU A 51 -9.72 22.14 -4.84
N GLN A 52 -8.91 21.10 -5.01
CA GLN A 52 -7.61 21.14 -5.70
C GLN A 52 -7.68 20.55 -7.13
N GLY A 53 -8.87 20.33 -7.66
CA GLY A 53 -9.08 19.67 -8.93
C GLY A 53 -8.60 20.50 -10.12
N PRO A 54 -8.35 19.88 -11.29
CA PRO A 54 -8.08 20.61 -12.52
C PRO A 54 -9.26 21.54 -12.85
N THR A 55 -8.93 22.79 -13.20
CA THR A 55 -9.92 23.77 -13.65
C THR A 55 -10.41 23.44 -15.07
N GLY A 56 -11.68 23.73 -15.36
CA GLY A 56 -12.27 23.51 -16.68
C GLY A 56 -12.54 22.05 -17.07
N ARG A 57 -12.18 21.07 -16.23
CA ARG A 57 -12.50 19.65 -16.44
C ARG A 57 -13.62 19.21 -15.51
N ARG A 58 -14.59 18.49 -16.05
CA ARG A 58 -15.75 18.00 -15.31
C ARG A 58 -15.34 16.87 -14.34
N PRO A 59 -15.65 16.95 -13.03
CA PRO A 59 -15.44 15.83 -12.13
C PRO A 59 -16.44 14.70 -12.43
N TRP A 60 -15.99 13.47 -12.32
CA TRP A 60 -16.85 12.30 -12.44
C TRP A 60 -17.82 12.22 -11.25
N ARG A 61 -19.09 11.86 -11.48
CA ARG A 61 -20.11 11.81 -10.41
C ARG A 61 -20.27 10.43 -9.77
N GLY A 62 -19.56 9.43 -10.25
CA GLY A 62 -19.56 8.05 -9.73
C GLY A 62 -20.14 7.02 -10.69
N PRO A 63 -20.35 5.76 -10.23
CA PRO A 63 -20.65 4.60 -11.09
C PRO A 63 -21.86 4.71 -12.03
N ARG A 64 -22.80 5.64 -11.77
CA ARG A 64 -23.99 5.87 -12.62
C ARG A 64 -23.77 6.97 -13.66
N ASP A 65 -22.62 7.62 -13.67
CA ASP A 65 -22.23 8.66 -14.60
C ASP A 65 -21.41 8.04 -15.73
N HIS A 66 -22.12 7.55 -16.75
CA HIS A 66 -21.50 6.93 -17.92
C HIS A 66 -20.74 7.97 -18.74
N VAL A 67 -19.41 7.90 -18.65
CA VAL A 67 -18.48 8.73 -19.42
C VAL A 67 -17.71 7.87 -20.39
N LYS A 68 -17.38 8.42 -21.56
CA LYS A 68 -16.57 7.72 -22.55
C LYS A 68 -15.13 7.56 -22.07
N PHE A 69 -14.56 8.63 -21.50
CA PHE A 69 -13.23 8.62 -20.91
C PHE A 69 -13.29 9.08 -19.46
N LEU A 70 -12.82 8.23 -18.54
CA LEU A 70 -12.54 8.62 -17.17
C LEU A 70 -11.03 8.73 -17.00
N VAL A 71 -10.55 9.88 -16.52
CA VAL A 71 -9.13 10.11 -16.28
C VAL A 71 -8.88 10.16 -14.77
N LEU A 72 -8.12 9.21 -14.26
CA LEU A 72 -7.61 9.22 -12.90
C LEU A 72 -6.31 10.02 -12.89
N GLU A 73 -6.34 11.15 -12.19
CA GLU A 73 -5.19 12.07 -12.07
C GLU A 73 -4.00 11.40 -11.37
N GLY A 74 -2.80 11.89 -11.65
CA GLY A 74 -1.58 11.44 -10.97
C GLY A 74 -1.71 11.41 -9.45
N ARG A 75 -1.01 10.45 -8.83
CA ARG A 75 -1.00 10.24 -7.38
C ARG A 75 -0.81 11.56 -6.60
N ARG A 76 -1.74 11.84 -5.68
CA ARG A 76 -1.68 13.01 -4.78
C ARG A 76 -0.97 12.75 -3.45
N ARG A 77 -1.01 11.50 -2.99
CA ARG A 77 -0.40 11.04 -1.72
C ARG A 77 0.92 10.30 -1.97
N ASP A 78 1.33 9.46 -1.03
CA ASP A 78 2.58 8.69 -1.16
C ASP A 78 2.40 7.41 -1.98
N LEU A 79 3.51 6.86 -2.49
CA LEU A 79 3.52 5.63 -3.29
C LEU A 79 2.81 4.45 -2.58
N GLY A 80 2.89 4.38 -1.25
CA GLY A 80 2.20 3.34 -0.48
C GLY A 80 0.69 3.43 -0.65
N ASP A 81 0.13 4.63 -0.65
CA ASP A 81 -1.30 4.86 -0.88
C ASP A 81 -1.76 4.50 -2.29
N GLU A 82 -0.96 4.78 -3.31
CA GLU A 82 -1.28 4.34 -4.68
C GLU A 82 -1.26 2.80 -4.78
N LEU A 83 -0.26 2.13 -4.21
CA LEU A 83 -0.22 0.66 -4.16
C LEU A 83 -1.40 0.07 -3.37
N ARG A 84 -1.91 0.75 -2.33
CA ARG A 84 -3.09 0.32 -1.56
C ARG A 84 -4.37 0.43 -2.37
N LEU A 85 -4.50 1.45 -3.22
CA LEU A 85 -5.76 1.80 -3.87
C LEU A 85 -5.83 1.42 -5.35
N VAL A 86 -4.71 1.06 -6.00
CA VAL A 86 -4.67 0.80 -7.44
C VAL A 86 -5.65 -0.30 -7.88
N HIS A 87 -5.90 -1.31 -7.05
CA HIS A 87 -6.85 -2.37 -7.39
C HIS A 87 -8.28 -1.87 -7.66
N LEU A 88 -8.66 -0.70 -7.11
CA LEU A 88 -9.97 -0.10 -7.33
C LEU A 88 -10.19 0.34 -8.79
N VAL A 89 -9.11 0.52 -9.57
CA VAL A 89 -9.23 0.89 -10.99
C VAL A 89 -9.88 -0.22 -11.82
N ALA A 90 -9.74 -1.48 -11.41
CA ALA A 90 -10.38 -2.60 -12.08
C ALA A 90 -11.91 -2.50 -11.99
N ARG A 91 -12.43 -2.18 -10.80
CA ARG A 91 -13.86 -1.97 -10.60
C ARG A 91 -14.35 -0.72 -11.32
N ALA A 92 -13.59 0.37 -11.27
CA ALA A 92 -13.95 1.61 -11.96
C ALA A 92 -14.04 1.44 -13.48
N ALA A 93 -13.17 0.61 -14.07
CA ALA A 93 -13.16 0.32 -15.51
C ALA A 93 -14.42 -0.42 -15.99
N GLU A 94 -15.15 -1.10 -15.11
CA GLU A 94 -16.42 -1.76 -15.46
C GLU A 94 -17.58 -0.74 -15.61
N ASP A 95 -17.47 0.43 -14.99
CA ASP A 95 -18.56 1.40 -14.91
C ASP A 95 -18.44 2.53 -15.97
N VAL A 96 -17.36 2.56 -16.75
CA VAL A 96 -17.04 3.62 -17.75
C VAL A 96 -16.58 3.05 -19.09
N GLY A 97 -16.59 3.86 -20.15
CA GLY A 97 -16.17 3.42 -21.48
C GLY A 97 -14.68 3.05 -21.55
N GLN A 98 -13.81 3.94 -21.08
CA GLN A 98 -12.37 3.70 -20.95
C GLN A 98 -11.82 4.46 -19.74
N LEU A 99 -11.12 3.75 -18.86
CA LEU A 99 -10.39 4.34 -17.74
C LEU A 99 -8.92 4.55 -18.13
N ILE A 100 -8.45 5.78 -17.99
CA ILE A 100 -7.06 6.20 -18.21
C ILE A 100 -6.49 6.62 -16.86
N VAL A 101 -5.36 6.05 -16.46
CA VAL A 101 -4.73 6.34 -15.17
C VAL A 101 -3.36 6.94 -15.41
N GLN A 102 -3.17 8.18 -14.95
CA GLN A 102 -1.85 8.78 -14.87
C GLN A 102 -1.12 8.25 -13.64
N THR A 103 0.07 7.69 -13.84
CA THR A 103 0.94 7.22 -12.77
C THR A 103 2.40 7.54 -13.12
N GLU A 104 3.33 7.29 -12.20
CA GLU A 104 4.73 7.44 -12.52
C GLU A 104 5.18 6.37 -13.54
N ALA A 105 6.02 6.77 -14.49
CA ALA A 105 6.46 5.90 -15.59
C ALA A 105 6.98 4.51 -15.13
N ARG A 106 7.61 4.46 -13.95
CA ARG A 106 8.17 3.22 -13.35
C ARG A 106 7.11 2.20 -12.95
N LEU A 107 5.87 2.62 -12.72
CA LEU A 107 4.74 1.75 -12.33
C LEU A 107 3.90 1.31 -13.53
N VAL A 108 3.97 2.04 -14.66
CA VAL A 108 3.16 1.74 -15.84
C VAL A 108 3.26 0.26 -16.26
N PRO A 109 4.45 -0.37 -16.39
CA PRO A 109 4.53 -1.78 -16.78
C PRO A 109 3.85 -2.73 -15.79
N LEU A 110 4.05 -2.48 -14.49
CA LEU A 110 3.48 -3.28 -13.40
C LEU A 110 1.96 -3.20 -13.38
N PHE A 111 1.42 -1.97 -13.44
CA PHE A 111 -0.01 -1.74 -13.37
C PHE A 111 -0.74 -2.18 -14.64
N GLN A 112 -0.19 -1.89 -15.81
CA GLN A 112 -0.77 -2.31 -17.09
C GLN A 112 -0.88 -3.83 -17.19
N ARG A 113 0.14 -4.56 -16.71
CA ARG A 113 0.12 -6.03 -16.64
C ARG A 113 -0.91 -6.55 -15.63
N SER A 114 -1.10 -5.84 -14.53
CA SER A 114 -2.01 -6.25 -13.45
C SER A 114 -3.47 -6.03 -13.83
N TYR A 115 -3.80 -4.90 -14.49
CA TYR A 115 -5.16 -4.47 -14.81
C TYR A 115 -5.28 -4.14 -16.31
N PRO A 116 -5.37 -5.16 -17.19
CA PRO A 116 -5.29 -4.97 -18.65
C PRO A 116 -6.47 -4.21 -19.27
N ALA A 117 -7.61 -4.10 -18.57
CA ALA A 117 -8.77 -3.31 -19.01
C ALA A 117 -8.58 -1.79 -18.81
N VAL A 118 -7.52 -1.37 -18.13
CA VAL A 118 -7.21 0.02 -17.82
C VAL A 118 -6.03 0.48 -18.66
N HIS A 119 -6.06 1.73 -19.13
CA HIS A 119 -4.95 2.32 -19.86
C HIS A 119 -4.06 3.14 -18.91
N PHE A 120 -2.88 2.64 -18.59
CA PHE A 120 -1.93 3.36 -17.75
C PHE A 120 -0.97 4.18 -18.59
N ILE A 121 -0.79 5.44 -18.21
CA ILE A 121 0.11 6.38 -18.87
C ILE A 121 0.98 7.09 -17.83
N SER A 122 2.09 7.66 -18.28
CA SER A 122 2.96 8.48 -17.45
C SER A 122 2.27 9.80 -17.09
N THR A 123 2.62 10.40 -15.96
CA THR A 123 2.19 11.77 -15.60
C THR A 123 2.64 12.83 -16.60
N ALA A 124 3.62 12.53 -17.45
CA ALA A 124 4.09 13.39 -18.53
C ALA A 124 3.25 13.27 -19.82
N ASP A 125 2.42 12.24 -19.93
CA ASP A 125 1.65 11.96 -21.14
C ASP A 125 0.36 12.79 -21.17
N VAL A 126 -0.10 13.07 -22.39
CA VAL A 126 -1.32 13.86 -22.63
C VAL A 126 -2.56 13.01 -22.34
N VAL A 127 -3.51 13.60 -21.63
CA VAL A 127 -4.83 13.00 -21.36
C VAL A 127 -5.89 13.54 -22.32
N PRO A 128 -6.93 12.76 -22.66
CA PRO A 128 -8.06 13.25 -23.43
C PRO A 128 -8.72 14.47 -22.79
N GLN A 129 -9.10 15.43 -23.65
CA GLN A 129 -9.77 16.67 -23.28
C GLN A 129 -11.17 16.73 -23.93
N GLY A 130 -12.03 17.59 -23.39
CA GLY A 130 -13.37 17.85 -23.92
C GLY A 130 -14.50 17.26 -23.08
N ASN A 131 -15.73 17.40 -23.59
CA ASN A 131 -16.96 17.15 -22.83
C ASN A 131 -17.27 15.67 -22.60
N GLU A 132 -16.65 14.77 -23.37
CA GLU A 132 -16.79 13.32 -23.22
C GLU A 132 -15.90 12.73 -22.11
N SER A 133 -15.02 13.56 -21.54
CA SER A 133 -14.06 13.19 -20.51
C SER A 133 -14.46 13.73 -19.14
N ALA A 134 -14.30 12.92 -18.10
CA ALA A 134 -14.36 13.36 -16.72
C ALA A 134 -13.06 13.00 -15.98
N TRP A 135 -12.76 13.70 -14.90
CA TRP A 135 -11.60 13.41 -14.06
C TRP A 135 -12.02 12.84 -12.70
N THR A 136 -11.11 12.08 -12.09
CA THR A 136 -11.28 11.49 -10.76
C THR A 136 -9.93 11.31 -10.05
N THR A 137 -9.95 10.80 -8.83
CA THR A 137 -8.75 10.43 -8.05
C THR A 137 -8.96 9.09 -7.36
N TYR A 138 -7.87 8.47 -6.87
CA TYR A 138 -7.96 7.26 -6.06
C TYR A 138 -8.87 7.42 -4.84
N GLU A 139 -8.88 8.59 -4.21
CA GLU A 139 -9.71 8.84 -3.03
C GLU A 139 -11.20 8.91 -3.38
N GLN A 140 -11.54 9.42 -4.57
CA GLN A 140 -12.91 9.35 -5.07
C GLN A 140 -13.30 7.93 -5.47
N LEU A 141 -12.40 7.16 -6.10
CA LEU A 141 -12.66 5.73 -6.33
C LEU A 141 -12.89 5.00 -4.99
N ALA A 142 -12.07 5.28 -3.97
CA ALA A 142 -12.23 4.69 -2.65
C ALA A 142 -13.55 5.09 -1.98
N PHE A 143 -14.01 6.33 -2.20
CA PHE A 143 -15.32 6.79 -1.75
C PHE A 143 -16.47 5.97 -2.36
N PHE A 144 -16.34 5.47 -3.59
CA PHE A 144 -17.38 4.63 -4.20
C PHE A 144 -17.24 3.15 -3.89
N TYR A 145 -16.00 2.63 -3.93
CA TYR A 145 -15.73 1.18 -3.95
C TYR A 145 -15.11 0.62 -2.66
N ALA A 146 -14.71 1.47 -1.70
CA ALA A 146 -13.94 1.07 -0.52
C ALA A 146 -14.43 1.73 0.79
N ARG A 147 -15.77 1.88 0.95
CA ARG A 147 -16.36 2.68 2.05
C ARG A 147 -16.30 2.02 3.43
N HIS A 148 -16.04 0.72 3.49
CA HIS A 148 -15.87 -0.02 4.74
C HIS A 148 -14.96 -1.22 4.51
N GLU A 149 -14.46 -1.78 5.62
CA GLU A 149 -13.49 -2.88 5.63
C GLU A 149 -13.87 -4.04 4.71
N GLU A 150 -15.12 -4.53 4.79
CA GLU A 150 -15.57 -5.65 3.95
C GLU A 150 -15.50 -5.36 2.44
N MET A 151 -15.82 -4.15 1.98
CA MET A 151 -15.70 -3.79 0.56
C MET A 151 -14.24 -3.68 0.13
N ILE A 152 -13.36 -3.23 1.03
CA ILE A 152 -11.92 -3.13 0.76
C ILE A 152 -11.32 -4.53 0.63
N SER A 153 -11.59 -5.42 1.59
CA SER A 153 -11.00 -6.76 1.64
C SER A 153 -11.51 -7.65 0.51
N SER A 154 -12.82 -7.66 0.25
CA SER A 154 -13.43 -8.47 -0.81
C SER A 154 -13.11 -7.95 -2.22
N GLY A 155 -12.81 -6.65 -2.35
CA GLY A 155 -12.41 -6.01 -3.62
C GLY A 155 -10.91 -6.15 -3.95
N PHE A 156 -10.10 -6.75 -3.07
CA PHE A 156 -8.66 -6.82 -3.27
C PHE A 156 -8.28 -7.65 -4.51
N LEU A 157 -7.49 -7.05 -5.40
CA LEU A 157 -6.91 -7.71 -6.56
C LEU A 157 -5.39 -7.51 -6.56
N PRO A 158 -4.59 -8.60 -6.42
CA PRO A 158 -3.15 -8.47 -6.30
C PRO A 158 -2.50 -8.01 -7.60
N LEU A 159 -1.42 -7.25 -7.47
CA LEU A 159 -0.52 -6.93 -8.56
C LEU A 159 0.12 -8.21 -9.12
N LYS A 160 0.35 -8.20 -10.43
CA LYS A 160 1.02 -9.30 -11.12
C LYS A 160 2.51 -9.00 -11.26
N ALA A 161 3.32 -9.81 -10.57
CA ALA A 161 4.76 -10.00 -10.77
C ALA A 161 5.22 -9.77 -12.24
N PRO A 162 6.36 -9.14 -12.61
CA PRO A 162 6.93 -9.48 -13.92
C PRO A 162 7.21 -10.99 -13.94
N PRO A 163 7.23 -11.63 -15.13
CA PRO A 163 7.41 -13.07 -15.25
C PRO A 163 8.58 -13.54 -14.38
N PRO A 164 8.38 -14.53 -13.49
CA PRO A 164 9.45 -14.99 -12.63
C PRO A 164 10.58 -15.54 -13.50
N SER A 165 11.82 -15.37 -13.05
CA SER A 165 12.90 -16.23 -13.56
C SER A 165 12.51 -17.70 -13.33
N ASP A 166 13.04 -18.64 -14.12
CA ASP A 166 12.81 -20.09 -13.95
C ASP A 166 13.10 -20.64 -12.53
N LYS A 167 13.74 -19.83 -11.68
CA LYS A 167 13.99 -20.16 -10.28
C LYS A 167 12.72 -20.06 -9.44
N PRO A 168 12.38 -21.10 -8.66
CA PRO A 168 11.23 -21.08 -7.77
C PRO A 168 11.39 -20.00 -6.68
N ARG A 169 10.25 -19.42 -6.27
CA ARG A 169 10.19 -18.51 -5.13
C ARG A 169 10.68 -19.21 -3.88
N GLY A 170 11.42 -18.51 -3.02
CA GLY A 170 11.88 -19.15 -1.79
C GLY A 170 12.51 -18.21 -0.78
N GLY A 171 12.44 -18.63 0.48
CA GLY A 171 13.05 -17.93 1.59
C GLY A 171 12.25 -16.75 2.12
N LEU A 172 12.92 -16.01 3.01
CA LEU A 172 12.45 -14.83 3.71
C LEU A 172 13.04 -13.57 3.05
N GLY A 173 12.17 -12.65 2.64
CA GLY A 173 12.57 -11.28 2.28
C GLY A 173 12.56 -10.39 3.51
N ILE A 174 13.61 -9.59 3.70
CA ILE A 174 13.70 -8.63 4.81
C ILE A 174 13.98 -7.20 4.36
N SER A 175 13.46 -6.22 5.10
CA SER A 175 13.82 -4.81 4.99
C SER A 175 13.70 -4.13 6.35
N TRP A 176 14.79 -3.48 6.79
CA TRP A 176 15.01 -3.05 8.18
C TRP A 176 15.31 -1.56 8.34
N TYR A 177 15.53 -0.83 7.24
CA TYR A 177 15.97 0.55 7.26
C TYR A 177 15.02 1.48 6.49
N SER A 178 14.90 2.71 7.00
CA SER A 178 14.16 3.80 6.37
C SER A 178 14.94 5.11 6.43
N LYS A 179 14.83 5.96 5.40
CA LYS A 179 15.44 7.31 5.38
C LYS A 179 14.68 8.32 6.24
N ALA A 180 13.41 8.04 6.51
CA ALA A 180 12.55 8.91 7.31
C ALA A 180 13.11 9.02 8.75
N MET A 181 13.63 10.21 9.09
CA MET A 181 14.34 10.46 10.35
C MET A 181 13.44 10.40 11.59
N TYR A 182 12.12 10.54 11.42
CA TYR A 182 11.17 10.49 12.52
C TYR A 182 10.86 9.06 13.02
N LYS A 183 11.36 8.02 12.33
CA LYS A 183 11.05 6.63 12.69
C LYS A 183 12.02 6.12 13.74
N CYS A 184 11.48 5.56 14.83
CA CYS A 184 12.21 4.62 15.67
C CYS A 184 12.21 3.25 14.97
N LEU A 185 13.39 2.66 14.76
CA LEU A 185 13.57 1.40 14.03
C LEU A 185 14.31 0.38 14.91
N PRO A 186 14.12 -0.94 14.70
CA PRO A 186 14.99 -1.94 15.29
C PRO A 186 16.45 -1.70 14.90
N SER A 187 17.37 -1.95 15.82
CA SER A 187 18.81 -1.87 15.56
C SER A 187 19.28 -3.03 14.67
N LEU A 188 20.49 -2.91 14.12
CA LEU A 188 21.10 -4.03 13.39
C LEU A 188 21.36 -5.24 14.30
N GLU A 189 21.59 -5.04 15.60
CA GLU A 189 21.75 -6.16 16.55
C GLU A 189 20.41 -6.87 16.80
N ASP A 190 19.29 -6.15 16.90
CA ASP A 190 17.96 -6.75 17.01
C ASP A 190 17.67 -7.66 15.81
N TRP A 191 17.93 -7.17 14.60
CA TRP A 191 17.79 -7.96 13.38
C TRP A 191 18.80 -9.12 13.32
N ALA A 192 20.04 -8.90 13.72
CA ALA A 192 21.05 -9.94 13.75
C ALA A 192 20.66 -11.08 14.71
N GLY A 193 20.13 -10.74 15.89
CA GLY A 193 19.54 -11.66 16.85
C GLY A 193 18.49 -12.56 16.24
N LEU A 194 17.50 -11.97 15.57
CA LEU A 194 16.47 -12.72 14.85
C LEU A 194 17.09 -13.65 13.80
N LEU A 195 17.99 -13.14 12.96
CA LEU A 195 18.52 -13.87 11.80
C LEU A 195 19.39 -15.06 12.19
N ARG A 196 20.00 -15.08 13.39
CA ARG A 196 20.75 -16.24 13.91
C ARG A 196 19.88 -17.50 13.96
N GLY A 197 18.59 -17.37 14.27
CA GLY A 197 17.63 -18.48 14.36
C GLY A 197 16.85 -18.79 13.07
N VAL A 198 16.95 -17.96 12.03
CA VAL A 198 16.17 -18.16 10.79
C VAL A 198 16.73 -19.31 9.97
N GLN A 199 15.87 -20.28 9.65
CA GLN A 199 16.19 -21.37 8.74
C GLN A 199 15.91 -21.01 7.28
N GLY A 200 16.76 -21.52 6.38
CA GLY A 200 16.60 -21.34 4.94
C GLY A 200 17.20 -20.04 4.39
N ARG A 201 16.78 -19.67 3.17
CA ARG A 201 17.33 -18.54 2.44
C ARG A 201 16.78 -17.22 2.98
N VAL A 202 17.65 -16.24 3.21
CA VAL A 202 17.28 -14.85 3.50
C VAL A 202 17.75 -13.96 2.35
N GLN A 203 16.85 -13.11 1.86
CA GLN A 203 17.12 -12.15 0.79
C GLN A 203 16.80 -10.73 1.27
N SER A 204 17.70 -9.81 1.01
CA SER A 204 17.46 -8.40 1.23
C SER A 204 16.50 -7.86 0.17
N LEU A 205 15.47 -7.16 0.64
CA LEU A 205 14.57 -6.31 -0.13
C LEU A 205 14.78 -4.83 0.25
N GLN A 206 15.94 -4.53 0.85
CA GLN A 206 16.27 -3.23 1.40
C GLN A 206 16.87 -2.32 0.32
N TYR A 207 16.27 -1.15 0.13
CA TYR A 207 16.92 -0.11 -0.67
C TYR A 207 18.14 0.46 0.05
N GLN A 208 19.14 0.88 -0.72
CA GLN A 208 20.39 1.47 -0.20
C GLN A 208 21.08 0.58 0.86
N GLU A 209 21.27 -0.70 0.54
CA GLU A 209 21.83 -1.73 1.44
C GLU A 209 23.11 -1.31 2.16
N GLY A 210 24.01 -0.58 1.47
CA GLY A 210 25.24 -0.07 2.08
C GLY A 210 24.96 0.90 3.22
N ARG A 211 24.10 1.91 2.99
CA ARG A 211 23.68 2.85 4.04
C ARG A 211 22.84 2.18 5.13
N ALA A 212 22.10 1.14 4.77
CA ALA A 212 21.33 0.34 5.70
C ALA A 212 22.19 -0.61 6.56
N GLY A 213 23.50 -0.71 6.31
CA GLY A 213 24.41 -1.54 7.09
C GLY A 213 24.28 -3.04 6.81
N LEU A 214 24.07 -3.44 5.54
CA LEU A 214 23.96 -4.85 5.17
C LEU A 214 25.22 -5.66 5.53
N ALA A 215 26.42 -5.09 5.35
CA ALA A 215 27.66 -5.80 5.65
C ALA A 215 27.79 -6.07 7.16
N GLU A 216 27.44 -5.07 7.97
CA GLU A 216 27.39 -5.12 9.42
C GLU A 216 26.34 -6.12 9.91
N LEU A 217 25.15 -6.12 9.31
CA LEU A 217 24.08 -7.08 9.61
C LEU A 217 24.53 -8.52 9.33
N VAL A 218 25.13 -8.78 8.17
CA VAL A 218 25.65 -10.10 7.80
C VAL A 218 26.75 -10.53 8.77
N LYS A 219 27.65 -9.62 9.14
CA LYS A 219 28.72 -9.88 10.11
C LYS A 219 28.15 -10.21 11.51
N ALA A 220 27.25 -9.39 12.03
CA ALA A 220 26.69 -9.55 13.39
C ALA A 220 25.76 -10.77 13.51
N SER A 221 25.04 -11.11 12.44
CA SER A 221 24.17 -12.29 12.42
C SER A 221 24.93 -13.60 12.19
N GLY A 222 26.16 -13.55 11.67
CA GLY A 222 26.89 -14.74 11.20
C GLY A 222 26.15 -15.48 10.07
N ARG A 223 25.21 -14.81 9.39
CA ARG A 223 24.28 -15.40 8.43
C ARG A 223 24.36 -14.69 7.08
N PRO A 224 24.52 -15.42 5.95
CA PRO A 224 24.48 -14.83 4.64
C PRO A 224 23.07 -14.29 4.34
N VAL A 225 23.00 -13.01 3.96
CA VAL A 225 21.81 -12.38 3.40
C VAL A 225 22.09 -12.09 1.93
N LYS A 226 21.28 -12.65 1.02
CA LYS A 226 21.44 -12.41 -0.42
C LYS A 226 21.08 -10.95 -0.72
N ALA A 227 22.08 -10.18 -1.15
CA ALA A 227 21.93 -8.77 -1.50
C ALA A 227 21.00 -8.53 -2.71
N ALA A 228 20.39 -7.36 -2.75
CA ALA A 228 19.44 -6.86 -3.74
C ALA A 228 20.08 -6.39 -5.07
N ARG A 229 21.38 -6.71 -5.30
CA ARG A 229 22.33 -6.09 -6.26
C ARG A 229 21.86 -5.84 -7.70
N ARG A 230 20.69 -6.32 -8.13
CA ARG A 230 20.19 -6.20 -9.51
C ARG A 230 19.05 -5.19 -9.68
N VAL A 231 18.48 -4.64 -8.61
CA VAL A 231 17.33 -3.73 -8.71
C VAL A 231 17.54 -2.48 -7.87
N ASP A 232 17.47 -1.31 -8.50
CA ASP A 232 17.36 -0.02 -7.82
C ASP A 232 15.89 0.43 -7.86
N GLN A 233 15.16 0.24 -6.75
CA GLN A 233 13.75 0.62 -6.67
C GLN A 233 13.50 2.13 -6.91
N PHE A 234 14.53 2.99 -6.78
CA PHE A 234 14.42 4.41 -7.12
C PHE A 234 14.39 4.67 -8.63
N LYS A 235 14.65 3.66 -9.46
CA LYS A 235 14.62 3.74 -10.91
C LYS A 235 13.69 2.70 -11.54
N ASP A 236 13.50 1.56 -10.89
CA ASP A 236 12.77 0.42 -11.42
C ASP A 236 11.84 -0.19 -10.35
N LEU A 237 10.57 0.20 -10.36
CA LEU A 237 9.56 -0.34 -9.45
C LEU A 237 8.97 -1.68 -9.96
N ASP A 238 9.00 -1.93 -11.28
CA ASP A 238 8.54 -3.21 -11.85
C ASP A 238 9.51 -4.34 -11.51
N GLY A 239 10.82 -4.11 -11.69
CA GLY A 239 11.87 -5.03 -11.24
C GLY A 239 11.87 -5.22 -9.72
N PHE A 240 11.53 -4.18 -8.95
CA PHE A 240 11.36 -4.31 -7.50
C PHE A 240 10.19 -5.21 -7.14
N ALA A 241 9.06 -5.10 -7.83
CA ALA A 241 7.95 -6.04 -7.68
C ALA A 241 8.38 -7.47 -7.98
N GLY A 242 9.18 -7.69 -9.03
CA GLY A 242 9.77 -9.00 -9.34
C GLY A 242 10.69 -9.54 -8.23
N GLN A 243 11.48 -8.65 -7.62
CA GLN A 243 12.36 -9.01 -6.51
C GLN A 243 11.56 -9.41 -5.26
N VAL A 244 10.53 -8.64 -4.89
CA VAL A 244 9.65 -8.96 -3.76
C VAL A 244 8.89 -10.27 -4.02
N PHE A 245 8.45 -10.50 -5.25
CA PHE A 245 7.77 -11.74 -5.65
C PHE A 245 8.68 -12.97 -5.64
N SER A 246 10.01 -12.80 -5.66
CA SER A 246 10.97 -13.91 -5.66
C SER A 246 11.11 -14.63 -4.30
N VAL A 247 10.57 -14.06 -3.22
CA VAL A 247 10.57 -14.66 -1.87
C VAL A 247 9.20 -15.26 -1.54
N ARG A 248 9.14 -16.16 -0.55
CA ARG A 248 7.88 -16.78 -0.12
C ARG A 248 7.12 -15.93 0.90
N ARG A 249 7.85 -15.20 1.73
CA ARG A 249 7.34 -14.40 2.84
C ARG A 249 8.20 -13.16 3.05
N VAL A 250 7.61 -12.09 3.57
CA VAL A 250 8.28 -10.82 3.85
C VAL A 250 8.14 -10.46 5.33
N LEU A 251 9.26 -10.18 6.00
CA LEU A 251 9.28 -9.56 7.32
C LEU A 251 9.96 -8.20 7.20
N THR A 252 9.24 -7.12 7.49
CA THR A 252 9.75 -5.77 7.19
C THR A 252 9.27 -4.75 8.20
N ILE A 253 9.95 -3.62 8.26
CA ILE A 253 9.40 -2.40 8.86
C ILE A 253 8.40 -1.71 7.90
N SER A 254 7.71 -0.67 8.38
CA SER A 254 6.89 0.20 7.52
C SER A 254 7.75 1.01 6.53
N ASN A 255 7.81 0.56 5.29
CA ASN A 255 8.38 1.26 4.14
C ASN A 255 7.77 0.74 2.83
N THR A 256 8.31 1.13 1.66
CA THR A 256 7.80 0.71 0.35
C THR A 256 7.76 -0.82 0.18
N THR A 257 8.66 -1.57 0.81
CA THR A 257 8.68 -3.05 0.75
C THR A 257 7.41 -3.65 1.35
N ALA A 258 6.90 -3.08 2.45
CA ALA A 258 5.65 -3.52 3.05
C ALA A 258 4.44 -3.32 2.12
N HIS A 259 4.37 -2.18 1.44
CA HIS A 259 3.28 -1.89 0.50
C HIS A 259 3.38 -2.75 -0.76
N MET A 260 4.59 -2.92 -1.32
CA MET A 260 4.78 -3.77 -2.50
C MET A 260 4.46 -5.24 -2.20
N ALA A 261 4.89 -5.77 -1.05
CA ALA A 261 4.58 -7.13 -0.63
C ALA A 261 3.06 -7.33 -0.44
N GLY A 262 2.41 -6.38 0.23
CA GLY A 262 0.96 -6.39 0.43
C GLY A 262 0.18 -6.33 -0.89
N ALA A 263 0.56 -5.43 -1.80
CA ALA A 263 -0.09 -5.26 -3.10
C ALA A 263 0.10 -6.48 -4.01
N LEU A 264 1.24 -7.18 -3.91
CA LEU A 264 1.48 -8.45 -4.60
C LEU A 264 0.77 -9.65 -3.94
N GLY A 265 0.12 -9.47 -2.79
CA GLY A 265 -0.51 -10.54 -2.03
C GLY A 265 0.49 -11.53 -1.41
N ILE A 266 1.76 -11.14 -1.23
CA ILE A 266 2.77 -12.00 -0.60
C ILE A 266 2.56 -11.97 0.92
N PRO A 267 2.59 -13.13 1.62
CA PRO A 267 2.54 -13.17 3.08
C PRO A 267 3.56 -12.22 3.71
N CYS A 268 3.08 -11.25 4.47
CA CYS A 268 3.89 -10.16 4.99
C CYS A 268 3.57 -9.90 6.46
N VAL A 269 4.60 -9.69 7.29
CA VAL A 269 4.44 -9.08 8.61
C VAL A 269 5.19 -7.75 8.62
N VAL A 270 4.47 -6.69 8.99
CA VAL A 270 5.02 -5.35 9.14
C VAL A 270 5.21 -5.05 10.62
N VAL A 271 6.46 -4.79 10.99
CA VAL A 271 6.86 -4.40 12.33
C VAL A 271 6.80 -2.89 12.43
N LEU A 272 5.98 -2.42 13.37
CA LEU A 272 5.67 -1.01 13.58
C LEU A 272 6.21 -0.56 14.94
N ASP A 273 6.52 0.72 15.05
CA ASP A 273 6.78 1.31 16.36
C ASP A 273 5.49 1.42 17.18
N LYS A 274 5.62 1.71 18.48
CA LYS A 274 4.50 1.98 19.38
C LYS A 274 3.74 3.27 19.02
N GLU A 275 4.44 4.23 18.41
CA GLU A 275 3.85 5.49 17.96
C GLU A 275 3.01 5.30 16.69
N SER A 276 2.12 6.25 16.41
CA SER A 276 1.24 6.17 15.24
C SER A 276 2.08 6.24 13.95
N VAL A 277 2.09 5.14 13.20
CA VAL A 277 2.65 5.10 11.85
C VAL A 277 1.51 5.38 10.87
N THR A 278 1.53 6.57 10.26
CA THR A 278 0.33 7.18 9.65
C THR A 278 -0.24 6.43 8.44
N THR A 279 0.52 5.49 7.87
CA THR A 279 0.14 4.69 6.69
C THR A 279 -0.56 3.37 7.03
N TRP A 280 -0.68 3.02 8.32
CA TRP A 280 -1.30 1.78 8.78
C TRP A 280 -2.45 2.07 9.73
N PRO A 281 -3.42 1.15 9.91
CA PRO A 281 -4.44 1.27 10.95
C PRO A 281 -3.83 1.60 12.32
N ASP A 282 -4.54 2.34 13.17
CA ASP A 282 -4.06 2.69 14.53
C ASP A 282 -4.19 1.49 15.49
N HIS A 283 -5.15 0.60 15.22
CA HIS A 283 -5.47 -0.56 16.03
C HIS A 283 -5.59 -1.83 15.19
N GLY A 284 -5.52 -2.98 15.85
CA GLY A 284 -5.57 -4.28 15.19
C GLY A 284 -4.25 -4.69 14.56
N ASP A 285 -4.25 -5.91 14.04
CA ASP A 285 -3.07 -6.61 13.51
C ASP A 285 -3.22 -6.97 12.03
N ARG A 286 -4.18 -6.34 11.34
CA ARG A 286 -4.51 -6.54 9.92
C ARG A 286 -4.65 -5.19 9.23
N SER A 287 -4.47 -5.21 7.91
CA SER A 287 -4.83 -4.10 7.03
C SER A 287 -5.87 -4.61 6.02
N PRO A 288 -7.04 -3.97 5.89
CA PRO A 288 -8.04 -4.45 4.95
C PRO A 288 -7.58 -4.33 3.49
N PHE A 289 -6.64 -3.42 3.21
CA PHE A 289 -6.08 -3.23 1.87
C PHE A 289 -5.13 -4.36 1.45
N TYR A 290 -4.58 -5.13 2.39
CA TYR A 290 -3.61 -6.18 2.14
C TYR A 290 -3.98 -7.44 2.93
N PRO A 291 -4.81 -8.33 2.36
CA PRO A 291 -5.36 -9.49 3.09
C PRO A 291 -4.30 -10.43 3.69
N ASN A 292 -3.15 -10.57 3.02
CA ASN A 292 -2.04 -11.42 3.45
C ASN A 292 -0.99 -10.69 4.31
N THR A 293 -1.28 -9.47 4.75
CA THR A 293 -0.40 -8.68 5.61
C THR A 293 -0.92 -8.64 7.04
N ARG A 294 -0.02 -8.90 7.98
CA ARG A 294 -0.24 -8.70 9.42
C ARG A 294 0.63 -7.59 9.95
N LEU A 295 0.16 -6.94 11.01
CA LEU A 295 0.82 -5.82 11.68
C LEU A 295 1.15 -6.21 13.10
N ILE A 296 2.37 -5.92 13.53
CA ILE A 296 2.77 -6.06 14.92
C ILE A 296 3.44 -4.76 15.37
N ARG A 297 2.99 -4.21 16.50
CA ARG A 297 3.55 -2.99 17.09
C ARG A 297 4.50 -3.37 18.20
N ARG A 298 5.60 -2.63 18.29
CA ARG A 298 6.52 -2.70 19.42
C ARG A 298 5.76 -2.38 20.70
N CYS A 299 5.90 -3.27 21.69
CA CYS A 299 5.42 -3.06 23.04
C CYS A 299 6.58 -2.67 23.97
N SER A 300 6.34 -2.60 25.29
CA SER A 300 7.33 -2.19 26.30
C SER A 300 8.59 -3.06 26.34
N ASP A 301 8.48 -4.30 25.87
CA ASP A 301 9.50 -5.35 25.81
C ASP A 301 10.59 -5.11 24.74
N GLY A 302 10.45 -4.09 23.89
CA GLY A 302 11.51 -3.67 22.95
C GLY A 302 11.45 -4.35 21.58
N TRP A 303 12.48 -4.12 20.76
CA TRP A 303 12.48 -4.53 19.34
C TRP A 303 12.73 -6.02 19.13
N ALA A 304 13.75 -6.60 19.78
CA ALA A 304 14.07 -8.02 19.66
C ALA A 304 12.86 -8.97 19.89
N PRO A 305 12.14 -8.93 21.03
CA PRO A 305 10.98 -9.80 21.23
C PRO A 305 9.83 -9.47 20.28
N THR A 306 9.70 -8.23 19.81
CA THR A 306 8.71 -7.85 18.79
C THR A 306 9.04 -8.52 17.46
N LEU A 307 10.32 -8.55 17.05
CA LEU A 307 10.78 -9.22 15.83
C LEU A 307 10.59 -10.73 15.88
N GLU A 308 10.83 -11.37 17.02
CA GLU A 308 10.60 -12.81 17.23
C GLU A 308 9.12 -13.16 17.04
N LYS A 309 8.24 -12.46 17.76
CA LYS A 309 6.77 -12.58 17.60
C LYS A 309 6.33 -12.31 16.17
N ALA A 310 6.98 -11.36 15.48
CA ALA A 310 6.69 -11.05 14.09
C ALA A 310 7.02 -12.22 13.15
N LEU A 311 8.15 -12.88 13.36
CA LEU A 311 8.55 -14.05 12.58
C LEU A 311 7.62 -15.24 12.85
N GLU A 312 7.28 -15.51 14.11
CA GLU A 312 6.32 -16.54 14.48
C GLU A 312 4.97 -16.33 13.78
N LEU A 313 4.45 -15.09 13.83
CA LEU A 313 3.22 -14.70 13.16
C LEU A 313 3.30 -14.91 11.65
N LEU A 314 4.43 -14.54 11.04
CA LEU A 314 4.66 -14.67 9.60
C LEU A 314 4.64 -16.13 9.14
N LEU A 315 5.19 -17.04 9.96
CA LEU A 315 5.21 -18.48 9.67
C LEU A 315 3.81 -19.10 9.71
N GLN A 316 2.89 -18.53 10.49
CA GLN A 316 1.49 -18.97 10.59
C GLN A 316 0.62 -18.52 9.40
N ILE A 317 1.05 -17.50 8.63
CA ILE A 317 0.31 -17.06 7.44
C ILE A 317 0.46 -18.15 6.36
N ARG A 318 -0.67 -18.82 6.06
CA ARG A 318 -0.75 -19.80 4.97
C ARG A 318 -0.58 -19.06 3.64
N ALA A 319 0.25 -19.63 2.75
CA ALA A 319 0.61 -18.97 1.50
C ALA A 319 -0.52 -18.95 0.44
N ASP A 320 -1.68 -19.57 0.71
CA ASP A 320 -2.63 -19.96 -0.35
C ASP A 320 -4.10 -19.63 -0.05
N GLN A 321 -4.40 -18.56 0.70
CA GLN A 321 -5.78 -18.05 0.78
C GLN A 321 -5.84 -16.60 0.30
N ALA A 322 -5.76 -16.43 -1.02
CA ALA A 322 -6.68 -15.47 -1.62
C ALA A 322 -8.08 -15.97 -1.27
N GLN A 323 -8.69 -15.40 -0.23
CA GLN A 323 -10.13 -15.56 -0.04
C GLN A 323 -10.79 -14.98 -1.28
N VAL A 324 -11.09 -15.84 -2.25
CA VAL A 324 -12.14 -15.58 -3.22
C VAL A 324 -13.40 -15.51 -2.37
N PRO A 325 -14.07 -14.35 -2.21
CA PRO A 325 -15.37 -14.35 -1.60
C PRO A 325 -16.25 -15.26 -2.45
N ALA A 326 -16.90 -16.23 -1.81
CA ALA A 326 -17.83 -17.11 -2.48
C ALA A 326 -18.79 -16.25 -3.30
N SER A 327 -18.79 -16.41 -4.62
CA SER A 327 -19.82 -15.83 -5.46
C SER A 327 -21.13 -16.42 -4.97
N THR A 328 -21.93 -15.62 -4.26
CA THR A 328 -23.32 -15.97 -4.02
C THR A 328 -24.04 -15.82 -5.35
N ALA A 329 -23.93 -16.85 -6.17
CA ALA A 329 -24.88 -17.11 -7.22
C ALA A 329 -26.20 -17.49 -6.52
N MET A 330 -27.08 -16.52 -6.32
CA MET A 330 -28.50 -16.80 -6.12
C MET A 330 -29.32 -15.79 -6.92
N ARG A 331 -29.76 -16.29 -8.08
CA ARG A 331 -31.03 -16.10 -8.77
C ARG A 331 -31.68 -14.72 -8.68
#